data_AF-A0A956RCC4-F1
#
_entry.id   AF-A0A956RCC4-F1
#
_cell.length_a   1.000
_cell.length_b   1.000
_cell.length_c   1.000
_cell.angle_alpha   90.00
_cell.angle_beta   90.00
_cell.angle_gamma   90.00
#
_symmetry.space_group_name_H-M   'P 1'
#
loop_
_entity.id
_entity.type
_entity.pdbx_description
1 polymer ?
#
loop_
_entity_poly.entity_id
_entity_poly.type
_entity_poly.pdbx_seq_one_letter_code
_entity_poly.pdbx_strand_id
1 'polypeptide(L)'
;MTEHALALEARQWQQGPWQQIPGAVPGAEGILALVLAGYGLNCEAETAAAFALLGASVEQLHVSELLDDPARLKACSILAFMGGFSFGAHVASGRVFANRLCFRLGDALARFVDDG
;
A
#
# COMPACT_ATOMS: atom_id res chain seq x y z
N MET A 1 0.16 4.92 -32.18
CA MET A 1 -1.01 4.46 -31.41
C MET A 1 -2.07 5.55 -31.52
N THR A 2 -3.19 5.27 -32.17
CA THR A 2 -4.20 6.25 -32.61
C THR A 2 -5.15 6.65 -31.47
N GLU A 3 -5.62 7.89 -31.45
CA GLU A 3 -6.56 8.46 -30.46
C GLU A 3 -7.80 7.60 -30.18
N HIS A 4 -8.20 6.79 -31.15
CA HIS A 4 -9.35 5.88 -31.05
C HIS A 4 -9.15 4.75 -30.02
N ALA A 5 -7.90 4.31 -29.79
CA ALA A 5 -7.60 3.29 -28.77
C ALA A 5 -7.71 3.87 -27.35
N LEU A 6 -7.21 5.09 -27.13
CA LEU A 6 -7.28 5.79 -25.85
C LEU A 6 -8.73 6.13 -25.46
N ALA A 7 -9.57 6.49 -26.43
CA ALA A 7 -10.98 6.78 -26.18
C ALA A 7 -11.80 5.52 -25.79
N LEU A 8 -11.45 4.36 -26.34
CA LEU A 8 -12.09 3.08 -25.99
C LEU A 8 -11.67 2.61 -24.60
N GLU A 9 -10.39 2.75 -24.25
CA GLU A 9 -9.91 2.48 -22.89
C GLU A 9 -10.59 3.41 -21.89
N ALA A 10 -10.60 4.73 -22.12
CA ALA A 10 -11.27 5.68 -21.23
C ALA A 10 -12.76 5.36 -20.99
N ARG A 11 -13.47 4.88 -22.01
CA ARG A 11 -14.86 4.42 -21.88
C ARG A 11 -15.00 3.15 -21.02
N GLN A 12 -14.04 2.23 -21.08
CA GLN A 12 -14.03 1.03 -20.24
C GLN A 12 -13.79 1.37 -18.77
N TRP A 13 -12.91 2.34 -18.47
CA TRP A 13 -12.71 2.85 -17.11
C TRP A 13 -13.96 3.51 -16.54
N GLN A 14 -14.75 4.18 -17.39
CA GLN A 14 -16.00 4.80 -17.01
C GLN A 14 -17.16 3.83 -16.77
N GLN A 15 -17.11 2.58 -17.24
CA GLN A 15 -18.20 1.61 -17.11
C GLN A 15 -17.77 0.32 -16.40
N GLY A 16 -16.60 0.34 -15.75
CA GLY A 16 -16.04 -0.81 -15.06
C GLY A 16 -16.76 -1.16 -13.76
N PRO A 17 -16.52 -2.37 -13.23
CA PRO A 17 -17.09 -2.82 -11.95
C PRO A 17 -16.73 -1.91 -10.77
N TRP A 18 -15.70 -1.08 -10.92
CA TRP A 18 -15.29 -0.04 -9.97
C TRP A 18 -16.30 1.10 -9.79
N GLN A 19 -17.35 1.20 -10.62
CA GLN A 19 -18.47 2.11 -10.33
C GLN A 19 -19.34 1.64 -9.16
N GLN A 20 -19.31 0.34 -8.86
CA GLN A 20 -20.05 -0.27 -7.75
C GLN A 20 -19.07 -0.58 -6.62
N ILE A 21 -18.31 0.41 -6.16
CA ILE A 21 -17.46 0.22 -4.98
C ILE A 21 -18.42 -0.12 -3.83
N PRO A 22 -18.37 -1.34 -3.28
CA PRO A 22 -19.11 -1.61 -2.06
C PRO A 22 -18.59 -0.59 -1.04
N GLY A 23 -19.49 0.10 -0.33
CA GLY A 23 -19.09 1.04 0.71
C GLY A 23 -18.33 0.32 1.84
N ALA A 24 -18.54 0.75 3.09
CA ALA A 24 -17.93 0.05 4.21
C ALA A 24 -18.23 -1.46 4.16
N VAL A 25 -17.16 -2.27 4.20
CA VAL A 25 -17.25 -3.73 4.28
C VAL A 25 -17.60 -4.06 5.74
N PRO A 26 -18.69 -4.82 6.00
CA PRO A 26 -19.04 -5.17 7.38
C PRO A 26 -17.89 -5.88 8.10
N GLY A 27 -17.51 -5.39 9.28
CA GLY A 27 -16.41 -5.94 10.09
C GLY A 27 -15.04 -5.35 9.78
N ALA A 28 -14.92 -4.45 8.79
CA ALA A 28 -13.65 -3.79 8.47
C ALA A 28 -13.20 -2.80 9.55
N GLU A 29 -14.09 -2.32 10.40
CA GLU A 29 -13.80 -1.35 11.46
C GLU A 29 -12.74 -1.83 12.47
N GLY A 30 -12.61 -3.15 12.64
CA GLY A 30 -11.59 -3.79 13.48
C GLY A 30 -10.25 -4.03 12.79
N ILE A 31 -10.15 -3.74 11.48
CA ILE A 31 -8.93 -3.94 10.69
C ILE A 31 -8.12 -2.65 10.70
N LEU A 32 -6.87 -2.74 11.17
CA LEU A 32 -5.89 -1.67 11.01
C LEU A 32 -4.99 -1.95 9.81
N ALA A 33 -5.00 -1.06 8.84
CA ALA A 33 -4.09 -1.05 7.70
C ALA A 33 -2.95 -0.04 7.91
N LEU A 34 -1.72 -0.53 7.94
CA LEU A 34 -0.51 0.26 8.01
C LEU A 34 0.00 0.51 6.59
N VAL A 35 -0.04 1.76 6.13
CA VAL A 35 0.33 2.18 4.79
C VAL A 35 1.72 2.82 4.84
N LEU A 36 2.70 2.20 4.20
CA LEU A 36 4.08 2.68 4.24
C LEU A 36 4.28 3.93 3.38
N ALA A 37 4.87 4.95 3.97
CA ALA A 37 5.20 6.21 3.30
C ALA A 37 6.70 6.51 3.36
N GLY A 38 7.13 7.53 2.62
CA GLY A 38 8.51 8.02 2.69
C GLY A 38 9.44 7.51 1.59
N TYR A 39 10.69 7.96 1.62
CA TYR A 39 11.72 7.64 0.63
C TYR A 39 11.35 7.82 -0.86
N GLY A 40 10.30 8.59 -1.20
CA GLY A 40 9.84 8.78 -2.58
C GLY A 40 8.73 7.83 -3.03
N LEU A 41 8.08 7.13 -2.10
CA LEU A 41 6.74 6.56 -2.29
C LEU A 41 5.73 7.70 -2.58
N ASN A 42 4.70 7.44 -3.37
CA ASN A 42 3.81 8.51 -3.85
C ASN A 42 2.33 8.13 -4.04
N CYS A 43 1.91 6.93 -3.61
CA CYS A 43 0.51 6.49 -3.74
C CYS A 43 -0.15 6.22 -2.38
N GLU A 44 0.54 6.56 -1.28
CA GLU A 44 0.08 6.31 0.09
C GLU A 44 -1.27 6.96 0.41
N ALA A 45 -1.54 8.15 -0.13
CA ALA A 45 -2.78 8.88 0.13
C ALA A 45 -3.99 8.18 -0.50
N GLU A 46 -3.85 7.74 -1.74
CA GLU A 46 -4.89 7.05 -2.50
C GLU A 46 -5.19 5.68 -1.90
N THR A 47 -4.16 4.92 -1.50
CA THR A 47 -4.35 3.64 -0.85
C THR A 47 -4.93 3.79 0.54
N ALA A 48 -4.52 4.80 1.31
CA ALA A 48 -5.14 5.08 2.60
C ALA A 48 -6.62 5.44 2.45
N ALA A 49 -6.97 6.28 1.46
CA ALA A 49 -8.35 6.62 1.16
C ALA A 49 -9.16 5.38 0.75
N ALA A 50 -8.59 4.46 -0.02
CA ALA A 50 -9.25 3.22 -0.43
C ALA A 50 -9.58 2.31 0.77
N PHE A 51 -8.65 2.10 1.70
CA PHE A 51 -8.91 1.32 2.91
C PHE A 51 -9.96 1.99 3.81
N ALA A 52 -9.87 3.30 3.99
CA ALA A 52 -10.85 4.05 4.78
C ALA A 52 -12.25 4.00 4.16
N LEU A 53 -12.36 4.07 2.83
CA LEU A 53 -13.64 3.93 2.11
C LEU A 53 -14.31 2.58 2.38
N LEU A 54 -13.50 1.53 2.55
CA LEU A 54 -13.96 0.18 2.87
C LEU A 54 -14.21 -0.01 4.37
N GLY A 55 -14.01 1.01 5.21
CA GLY A 55 -14.31 0.98 6.64
C GLY A 55 -13.14 0.58 7.55
N ALA A 56 -11.94 0.36 7.02
CA ALA A 56 -10.77 0.03 7.82
C ALA A 56 -10.20 1.27 8.54
N SER A 57 -9.58 1.05 9.71
CA SER A 57 -8.70 2.04 10.32
C SER A 57 -7.39 2.08 9.53
N VAL A 58 -6.87 3.27 9.28
CA VAL A 58 -5.68 3.44 8.45
C VAL A 58 -4.67 4.31 9.16
N GLU A 59 -3.42 3.85 9.16
CA GLU A 59 -2.29 4.62 9.60
C GLU A 59 -1.25 4.72 8.48
N GLN A 60 -0.87 5.94 8.12
CA GLN A 60 0.28 6.16 7.25
C GLN A 60 1.54 6.29 8.12
N LEU A 61 2.53 5.42 7.88
CA LEU A 61 3.74 5.34 8.68
C LEU A 61 4.97 5.49 7.80
N HIS A 62 5.91 6.38 8.16
CA HIS A 62 7.15 6.48 7.41
C HIS A 62 7.98 5.20 7.59
N VAL A 63 8.57 4.69 6.51
CA VAL A 63 9.32 3.43 6.53
C VAL A 63 10.41 3.41 7.60
N SER A 64 11.08 4.54 7.87
CA SER A 64 12.09 4.62 8.94
C SER A 64 11.53 4.31 10.31
N GLU A 65 10.29 4.73 10.61
CA GLU A 65 9.66 4.49 11.90
C GLU A 65 9.39 3.00 12.10
N LEU A 66 8.95 2.29 11.05
CA LEU A 66 8.80 0.84 11.10
C LEU A 66 10.14 0.10 11.26
N LEU A 67 11.19 0.61 10.63
CA LEU A 67 12.54 0.05 10.76
C LEU A 67 13.11 0.23 12.18
N ASP A 68 12.68 1.27 12.87
CA ASP A 68 13.11 1.61 14.23
C ASP A 68 12.26 0.88 15.29
N ASP A 69 10.97 0.64 15.01
CA ASP A 69 10.08 -0.17 15.85
C ASP A 69 9.30 -1.23 15.04
N PRO A 70 9.89 -2.42 14.80
CA PRO A 70 9.21 -3.51 14.12
C PRO A 70 8.01 -4.08 14.87
N ALA A 71 7.85 -3.80 16.18
CA ALA A 71 6.73 -4.32 16.97
C ALA A 71 5.38 -3.75 16.52
N ARG A 72 5.40 -2.62 15.80
CA ARG A 72 4.23 -2.03 15.13
C ARG A 72 3.50 -3.00 14.21
N LEU A 73 4.20 -3.98 13.61
CA LEU A 73 3.58 -5.02 12.78
C LEU A 73 2.56 -5.87 13.54
N LYS A 74 2.72 -6.03 14.87
CA LYS A 74 1.80 -6.84 15.69
C LYS A 74 0.45 -6.16 15.93
N ALA A 75 0.37 -4.85 15.68
CA ALA A 75 -0.82 -4.05 15.95
C ALA A 75 -1.71 -3.89 14.70
N CYS A 76 -1.19 -4.15 13.50
CA CYS A 76 -1.92 -4.04 12.25
C CYS A 76 -2.32 -5.41 11.69
N SER A 77 -3.39 -5.45 10.90
CA SER A 77 -3.82 -6.64 10.15
C SER A 77 -3.38 -6.58 8.68
N ILE A 78 -3.08 -5.39 8.17
CA ILE A 78 -2.64 -5.19 6.79
C ILE A 78 -1.40 -4.31 6.81
N LEU A 79 -0.36 -4.72 6.09
CA LEU A 79 0.79 -3.89 5.75
C LEU A 79 0.78 -3.62 4.24
N ALA A 80 0.62 -2.35 3.86
CA ALA A 80 0.61 -1.94 2.46
C ALA A 80 1.96 -1.34 2.04
N PHE A 81 2.62 -2.01 1.09
CA PHE A 81 3.80 -1.48 0.41
C PHE A 81 3.39 -0.59 -0.74
N MET A 82 3.82 0.67 -0.69
CA MET A 82 3.37 1.66 -1.64
C MET A 82 4.18 1.69 -2.92
N GLY A 83 3.52 2.10 -4.00
CA GLY A 83 4.17 2.42 -5.27
C GLY A 83 4.92 3.75 -5.19
N GLY A 84 5.72 4.01 -6.22
CA GLY A 84 6.40 5.27 -6.43
C GLY A 84 7.85 5.11 -6.89
N PHE A 85 8.64 6.14 -6.66
CA PHE A 85 10.04 6.23 -7.07
C PHE A 85 10.95 6.17 -5.85
N SER A 86 10.82 5.09 -5.07
CA SER A 86 11.63 4.93 -3.86
C SER A 86 13.13 5.08 -4.19
N PHE A 87 13.82 5.94 -3.42
CA PHE A 87 15.22 6.34 -3.64
C PHE A 87 15.51 6.85 -5.07
N GLY A 88 14.54 7.50 -5.70
CA GLY A 88 14.65 8.05 -7.06
C GLY A 88 14.79 6.99 -8.16
N ALA A 89 14.59 5.70 -7.83
CA ALA A 89 14.80 4.55 -8.71
C ALA A 89 16.19 4.50 -9.41
N HIS A 90 17.21 5.18 -8.86
CA HIS A 90 18.51 5.37 -9.51
C HIS A 90 19.32 4.08 -9.74
N VAL A 91 19.13 3.06 -8.89
CA VAL A 91 19.83 1.76 -9.00
C VAL A 91 18.96 0.75 -9.75
N ALA A 92 17.73 0.57 -9.29
CA ALA A 92 16.64 -0.15 -9.94
C ALA A 92 15.37 0.12 -9.11
N SER A 93 14.21 0.14 -9.75
CA SER A 93 12.93 0.36 -9.05
C SER A 93 12.77 -0.61 -7.88
N GLY A 94 12.51 -0.08 -6.68
CA GLY A 94 12.26 -0.86 -5.47
C GLY A 94 13.45 -1.61 -4.89
N ARG A 95 14.62 -1.71 -5.55
CA ARG A 95 15.72 -2.59 -5.10
C ARG A 95 16.36 -2.14 -3.79
N VAL A 96 16.64 -0.84 -3.66
CA VAL A 96 17.19 -0.27 -2.41
C VAL A 96 16.19 -0.40 -1.27
N PHE A 97 14.91 -0.15 -1.58
CA PHE A 97 13.81 -0.28 -0.63
C PHE A 97 13.66 -1.71 -0.11
N ALA A 98 13.55 -2.69 -1.01
CA ALA A 98 13.45 -4.11 -0.67
C ALA A 98 14.66 -4.59 0.15
N ASN A 99 15.88 -4.24 -0.25
CA ASN A 99 17.08 -4.63 0.50
C ASN A 99 17.06 -4.10 1.94
N ARG A 100 16.65 -2.84 2.13
CA ARG A 100 16.57 -2.23 3.46
C ARG A 100 15.55 -2.95 4.35
N LEU A 101 14.39 -3.29 3.79
CA LEU A 101 13.34 -4.03 4.48
C LEU A 101 13.77 -5.46 4.80
N CYS A 102 14.26 -6.24 3.83
CA CYS A 102 14.68 -7.62 4.06
C CYS A 102 15.78 -7.73 5.11
N PHE A 103 16.76 -6.81 5.10
CA PHE A 103 17.87 -6.84 6.05
C PHE A 103 17.45 -6.49 7.49
N ARG A 104 16.45 -5.61 7.66
CA ARG A 104 16.06 -5.07 8.97
C ARG A 104 14.80 -5.70 9.55
N LEU A 105 13.90 -6.17 8.69
CA LEU A 105 12.56 -6.63 9.03
C LEU A 105 12.26 -8.04 8.51
N GLY A 106 13.20 -8.71 7.84
CA GLY A 106 12.94 -10.00 7.17
C GLY A 106 12.22 -11.01 8.06
N ASP A 107 12.75 -11.28 9.25
CA ASP A 107 12.13 -12.21 10.20
C ASP A 107 10.78 -11.71 10.74
N ALA A 108 10.64 -10.40 10.94
CA ALA A 108 9.41 -9.80 11.46
C ALA A 108 8.29 -9.82 10.40
N LEU A 109 8.62 -9.59 9.13
CA LEU A 109 7.71 -9.70 7.99
C LEU A 109 7.32 -11.15 7.73
N ALA A 110 8.26 -12.09 7.83
CA ALA A 110 7.96 -13.51 7.71
C ALA A 110 6.95 -13.94 8.78
N ARG A 111 7.19 -13.57 10.05
CA ARG A 111 6.25 -13.83 11.15
C ARG A 111 4.90 -13.15 10.94
N PHE A 112 4.88 -11.90 10.49
CA PHE A 112 3.64 -11.18 10.20
C PHE A 112 2.77 -11.95 9.19
N VAL A 113 3.38 -12.46 8.12
CA VAL A 113 2.68 -13.27 7.10
C VAL A 113 2.25 -14.63 7.66
N ASP A 114 3.06 -15.26 8.51
CA ASP A 114 2.72 -16.53 9.15
C ASP A 114 1.57 -16.38 10.17
N ASP A 115 1.44 -15.21 10.80
CA ASP A 115 0.44 -14.91 11.84
C ASP A 115 -0.92 -14.46 11.26
N GLY A 116 -0.97 -13.87 10.06
CA GLY A 116 -2.22 -13.62 9.30
C GLY A 116 -2.48 -12.19 8.86
#